data_AF-A0A7Y1ZFM2-F1
#
_entry.id   AF-A0A7Y1ZFM2-F1
#
_cell.length_a   1.000
_cell.length_b   1.000
_cell.length_c   1.000
_cell.angle_alpha   90.00
_cell.angle_beta   90.00
_cell.angle_gamma   90.00
#
_symmetry.space_group_name_H-M   'P 1'
#
loop_
_entity.id
_entity.type
_entity.pdbx_description
1 polymer ?
#
loop_
_entity_poly.entity_id
_entity_poly.type
_entity_poly.pdbx_seq_one_letter_code
_entity_poly.pdbx_strand_id
1 'polypeptide(L)' 'FYAGRTLTQQAITPEDQAEAAFLLISGQLAKTTGQVLSVDGGLHEAFLR' A
#
# COMPACT_ATOMS: atom_id res chain seq x y z
N PHE A 1 -11.46 14.47 2.18
CA PHE A 1 -11.10 14.57 3.61
C PHE A 1 -9.87 13.71 3.94
N TYR A 2 -9.81 12.42 3.56
CA TYR A 2 -8.63 11.57 3.80
C TYR A 2 -7.44 11.82 2.87
N ALA A 3 -7.68 12.05 1.56
CA ALA A 3 -6.58 12.26 0.61
C ALA A 3 -5.66 13.42 1.00
N GLY A 4 -6.20 14.53 1.53
CA GLY A 4 -5.38 15.68 1.94
C GLY A 4 -4.42 15.44 3.12
N ARG A 5 -4.47 14.27 3.76
CA ARG A 5 -3.58 13.87 4.88
C ARG A 5 -2.45 12.95 4.45
N THR A 6 -2.50 12.41 3.24
CA THR A 6 -1.48 11.51 2.70
C THR A 6 -0.47 12.31 1.86
N LEU A 7 0.75 11.79 1.69
CA LEU A 7 1.78 12.47 0.91
C LEU A 7 1.40 12.58 -0.58
N THR A 8 0.70 11.58 -1.11
CA THR A 8 0.30 11.56 -2.53
C THR A 8 -0.90 12.45 -2.83
N GLN A 9 -1.66 12.85 -1.81
CA GLN A 9 -2.91 13.60 -1.95
C GLN A 9 -3.95 12.95 -2.86
N GLN A 10 -3.84 11.64 -3.08
CA GLN A 10 -4.76 10.85 -3.88
C GLN A 10 -5.68 10.01 -2.99
N ALA A 11 -6.89 9.74 -3.48
CA ALA A 11 -7.76 8.77 -2.85
C ALA A 11 -7.16 7.38 -3.02
N ILE A 12 -7.26 6.56 -1.97
CA ILE A 12 -6.90 5.14 -2.02
C ILE A 12 -8.19 4.36 -2.00
N THR A 13 -8.37 3.53 -3.00
CA THR A 13 -9.58 2.75 -3.19
C THR A 13 -9.35 1.28 -2.84
N PRO A 14 -10.42 0.48 -2.71
CA PRO A 14 -10.28 -0.97 -2.54
C PRO A 14 -9.51 -1.65 -3.67
N GLU A 15 -9.58 -1.12 -4.88
CA GLU A 15 -8.84 -1.62 -6.05
C GLU A 15 -7.33 -1.49 -5.86
N ASP A 16 -6.85 -0.40 -5.26
CA ASP A 16 -5.42 -0.22 -4.95
C ASP A 16 -4.90 -1.30 -3.97
N GLN A 17 -5.73 -1.65 -2.98
CA GLN A 17 -5.41 -2.74 -2.03
C GLN A 17 -5.41 -4.10 -2.72
N ALA A 18 -6.38 -4.33 -3.60
CA ALA A 18 -6.50 -5.57 -4.36
C ALA A 18 -5.29 -5.78 -5.30
N GLU A 19 -4.82 -4.71 -5.94
CA GLU A 19 -3.62 -4.76 -6.80
C GLU A 19 -2.37 -5.14 -5.99
N ALA A 20 -2.18 -4.56 -4.81
CA ALA A 20 -1.05 -4.91 -3.95
C ALA A 20 -1.12 -6.35 -3.46
N ALA A 21 -2.31 -6.83 -3.07
CA ALA A 21 -2.51 -8.22 -2.71
C ALA A 21 -2.24 -9.16 -3.90
N PHE A 22 -2.72 -8.78 -5.09
CA PHE A 22 -2.49 -9.53 -6.33
C PHE A 22 -0.98 -9.62 -6.63
N LEU A 23 -0.25 -8.50 -6.56
CA LEU A 23 1.20 -8.47 -6.76
C LEU A 23 1.96 -9.42 -5.82
N LEU A 24 1.52 -9.52 -4.56
CA LEU A 24 2.13 -10.43 -3.59
C LEU A 24 1.90 -11.91 -3.92
N ILE A 25 0.76 -12.25 -4.54
CA ILE A 25 0.41 -13.65 -4.88
C ILE A 25 0.70 -14.04 -6.33
N SER A 26 0.93 -13.07 -7.23
CA SER A 26 1.06 -13.28 -8.68
C SER A 26 2.35 -13.97 -9.12
N GLY A 27 3.29 -14.19 -8.19
CA GLY A 27 4.62 -14.74 -8.47
C GLY A 27 5.63 -13.70 -8.97
N GLN A 28 5.22 -12.46 -9.23
CA GLN A 28 6.12 -11.36 -9.59
C GLN A 28 7.14 -11.05 -8.48
N LEU A 29 6.81 -11.38 -7.24
CA LEU A 29 7.66 -11.24 -6.06
C LEU A 29 8.08 -12.59 -5.47
N ALA A 30 8.34 -13.61 -6.30
CA ALA A 30 8.61 -14.99 -5.87
C ALA A 30 9.79 -15.19 -4.88
N LYS A 31 10.67 -14.19 -4.72
CA LYS A 31 11.81 -14.21 -3.79
C LYS A 31 11.69 -13.23 -2.63
N THR A 32 10.53 -12.57 -2.49
CA THR A 32 10.27 -11.57 -1.46
C THR A 32 9.40 -12.17 -0.36
N THR A 33 9.82 -12.07 0.89
CA THR A 33 9.04 -12.55 2.05
C THR A 33 9.31 -11.70 3.29
N GLY A 34 8.42 -11.78 4.28
CA GLY A 34 8.53 -11.06 5.56
C GLY A 34 8.42 -9.54 5.47
N GLN A 35 8.03 -9.01 4.31
CA GLN A 35 7.89 -7.57 4.09
C GLN A 35 6.47 -7.12 4.40
N VAL A 36 6.34 -5.89 4.92
CA VAL A 36 5.08 -5.17 4.99
C VAL A 36 5.03 -4.19 3.83
N LEU A 37 4.00 -4.29 3.00
CA LEU A 37 3.77 -3.39 1.87
C LEU A 37 2.64 -2.43 2.21
N SER A 38 2.97 -1.17 2.49
CA SER A 38 1.98 -0.14 2.79
C SER A 38 1.30 0.37 1.52
N VAL A 39 -0.04 0.45 1.55
CA VAL A 39 -0.88 1.07 0.52
C VAL A 39 -1.73 2.13 1.20
N ASP A 40 -1.10 3.21 1.63
CA ASP A 40 -1.71 4.25 2.49
C ASP A 40 -1.42 5.67 1.98
N GLY A 41 -0.79 5.79 0.80
CA GLY A 41 -0.48 7.07 0.18
C GLY A 41 0.55 7.88 0.97
N GLY A 42 1.28 7.23 1.89
CA GLY A 42 2.23 7.89 2.77
C GLY A 42 1.59 8.51 4.00
N LEU A 43 0.54 7.91 4.58
CA LEU A 43 -0.03 8.38 5.83
C LEU A 43 1.00 8.25 6.96
N HIS A 44 1.49 9.39 7.45
CA HIS A 44 2.61 9.44 8.41
C HIS A 44 2.34 8.64 9.70
N GLU A 45 1.09 8.63 10.16
CA GLU A 45 0.68 7.90 11.36
C GLU A 45 0.72 6.37 11.19
N ALA A 46 0.76 5.87 9.95
CA ALA A 46 0.79 4.43 9.63
C ALA A 46 2.21 3.88 9.38
N PHE A 47 3.25 4.71 9.51
CA PHE A 47 4.63 4.26 9.31
C PHE A 47 5.04 3.30 10.43
N LEU A 48 5.67 2.18 10.04
CA LEU A 48 6.22 1.20 10.96
C LEU A 48 7.34 1.82 11.81
N ARG A 49 7.45 1.41 13.07
CA ARG A 49 8.47 1.86 14.03
C ARG A 49 9.16 0.66 14.65
#